data_AF-A0A397EX91-F1
#
_entry.id   AF-A0A397EX91-F1
#
_cell.length_a   1.000
_cell.length_b   1.000
_cell.length_c   1.000
_cell.angle_alpha   90.00
_cell.angle_beta   90.00
_cell.angle_gamma   90.00
#
_symmetry.space_group_name_H-M   'P 1'
#
loop_
_entity.id
_entity.type
_entity.pdbx_description
1 polymer ?
#
loop_
_entity_poly.entity_id
_entity_poly.type
_entity_poly.pdbx_seq_one_letter_code
_entity_poly.pdbx_strand_id
1 'polypeptide(L)'
;MNKEIRESDWAVKDIPQNLDKLRASLQAMDKEVLAKYTMRETKAAISTEKYEQCNVSQGDSVHWSLKEVGEFYVVLEHLVSLELREAHTSRVKLYTEDSFEVTEEILEHVSEQGIMLKVKYIAGHKFVPDVKDFMLEVLCEGFEDIESSWEPLQKLMHECPAVVKNYVEGVKTASEGDALRKAMKRAKAKN
;
A
#
# COMPACT_ATOMS: atom_id res chain seq x y z
N MET A 1 -22.04 41.58 -13.93
CA MET A 1 -23.06 40.79 -13.19
C MET A 1 -22.41 40.40 -11.87
N ASN A 2 -22.74 41.14 -10.80
CA ASN A 2 -22.13 41.02 -9.49
C ASN A 2 -22.52 39.70 -8.80
N LYS A 3 -21.53 38.99 -8.26
CA LYS A 3 -21.69 38.27 -7.01
C LYS A 3 -20.39 38.44 -6.22
N GLU A 4 -20.44 39.38 -5.30
CA GLU A 4 -19.48 39.53 -4.22
C GLU A 4 -19.21 38.16 -3.59
N ILE A 5 -17.95 37.75 -3.57
CA ILE A 5 -17.50 36.68 -2.68
C ILE A 5 -17.58 37.32 -1.30
N ARG A 6 -18.72 37.11 -0.61
CA ARG A 6 -18.87 37.46 0.79
C ARG A 6 -17.85 36.64 1.56
N GLU A 7 -16.81 37.30 2.07
CA GLU A 7 -15.99 36.77 3.14
C GLU A 7 -16.93 36.37 4.28
N SER A 8 -16.99 35.08 4.57
CA SER A 8 -17.81 34.55 5.66
C SER A 8 -17.13 34.94 6.97
N ASP A 9 -17.79 35.79 7.77
CA ASP A 9 -17.39 36.08 9.15
C ASP A 9 -17.43 34.78 9.97
N TRP A 10 -16.27 34.16 10.21
CA TRP A 10 -16.17 32.91 10.97
C TRP A 10 -16.24 33.20 12.48
N ALA A 11 -17.45 33.27 13.03
CA ALA A 11 -17.62 33.25 14.47
C ALA A 11 -17.36 31.82 15.02
N VAL A 12 -16.53 31.71 16.07
CA VAL A 12 -16.07 30.44 16.69
C VAL A 12 -17.23 29.51 17.12
N LYS A 13 -18.43 30.06 17.32
CA LYS A 13 -19.63 29.31 17.73
C LYS A 13 -20.28 28.49 16.61
N ASP A 14 -19.98 28.79 15.35
CA ASP A 14 -20.62 28.19 14.19
C ASP A 14 -19.79 27.06 13.55
N ILE A 15 -18.58 26.82 14.06
CA ILE A 15 -17.64 25.80 13.55
C ILE A 15 -18.26 24.39 13.52
N PRO A 16 -18.92 23.88 14.59
CA PRO A 16 -19.48 22.53 14.57
C PRO A 16 -20.59 22.39 13.52
N GLN A 17 -21.45 23.40 13.42
CA GLN A 17 -22.57 23.42 12.48
C GLN A 17 -22.10 23.50 11.02
N ASN A 18 -21.01 24.23 10.77
CA ASN A 18 -20.41 24.33 9.44
C ASN A 18 -19.67 23.04 9.06
N LEU A 19 -19.03 22.36 10.01
CA LEU A 19 -18.45 21.03 9.80
C LEU A 19 -19.51 19.98 9.46
N ASP A 20 -20.67 20.02 10.12
CA ASP A 20 -21.76 19.08 9.83
C ASP A 20 -22.39 19.33 8.45
N LYS A 21 -22.51 20.60 8.04
CA LYS A 21 -22.94 20.95 6.68
C LYS A 21 -21.94 20.50 5.62
N LEU A 22 -20.64 20.64 5.91
CA LEU A 22 -19.58 20.17 5.01
C LEU A 22 -19.61 18.64 4.88
N ARG A 23 -19.73 17.91 6.00
CA ARG A 23 -19.89 16.45 6.00
C ARG A 23 -21.10 15.99 5.19
N ALA A 24 -22.25 16.63 5.39
CA ALA A 24 -23.47 16.29 4.65
C ALA A 24 -23.32 16.55 3.14
N SER A 25 -22.63 17.64 2.77
CA SER A 25 -22.37 17.97 1.36
C SER A 25 -21.40 16.98 0.70
N LEU A 26 -20.36 16.56 1.43
CA LEU A 26 -19.43 15.52 0.98
C LEU A 26 -20.14 14.17 0.81
N GLN A 27 -20.96 13.76 1.78
CA GLN A 27 -21.75 12.51 1.70
C GLN A 27 -22.72 12.49 0.50
N ALA A 28 -23.34 13.63 0.19
CA ALA A 28 -24.22 13.75 -0.97
C ALA A 28 -23.43 13.60 -2.29
N MET A 29 -22.26 14.22 -2.37
CA MET A 29 -21.36 14.10 -3.52
C MET A 29 -20.85 12.66 -3.68
N ASP A 30 -20.44 12.00 -2.59
CA ASP A 30 -20.01 10.60 -2.62
C ASP A 30 -21.12 9.69 -3.15
N LYS A 31 -22.37 9.92 -2.75
CA LYS A 31 -23.51 9.13 -3.25
C LYS A 31 -23.72 9.31 -4.75
N GLU A 32 -23.54 10.53 -5.27
CA GLU A 32 -23.64 10.81 -6.71
C GLU A 32 -22.47 10.21 -7.49
N VAL A 33 -21.26 10.30 -6.94
CA VAL A 33 -20.04 9.75 -7.53
C VAL A 33 -20.11 8.21 -7.55
N LEU A 34 -20.53 7.57 -6.46
CA LEU A 34 -20.77 6.12 -6.39
C LEU A 34 -21.85 5.67 -7.39
N ALA A 35 -22.92 6.45 -7.59
CA ALA A 35 -23.93 6.15 -8.60
C ALA A 35 -23.36 6.23 -10.03
N LYS A 36 -22.46 7.18 -10.30
CA LYS A 36 -21.77 7.28 -11.60
C LYS A 36 -20.73 6.16 -11.78
N TYR A 37 -20.05 5.73 -10.73
CA TYR A 37 -19.12 4.60 -10.76
C TYR A 37 -19.84 3.28 -11.02
N THR A 38 -20.93 3.00 -10.30
CA THR A 38 -21.74 1.79 -10.54
C THR A 38 -22.30 1.72 -11.96
N MET A 39 -22.68 2.87 -12.55
CA MET A 39 -23.04 2.95 -13.98
C MET A 39 -21.86 2.68 -14.93
N ARG A 40 -20.64 3.08 -14.58
CA ARG A 40 -19.42 2.82 -15.37
C ARG A 40 -18.95 1.38 -15.21
N GLU A 41 -19.03 0.81 -14.01
CA GLU A 41 -18.72 -0.60 -13.73
C GLU A 41 -19.68 -1.53 -14.44
N THR A 42 -20.99 -1.26 -14.41
CA THR A 42 -21.96 -2.04 -15.20
C THR A 42 -21.68 -1.95 -16.70
N LYS A 43 -21.27 -0.78 -17.21
CA LYS A 43 -20.87 -0.60 -18.61
C LYS A 43 -19.53 -1.28 -18.95
N ALA A 44 -18.58 -1.33 -18.02
CA ALA A 44 -17.28 -1.97 -18.16
C ALA A 44 -17.38 -3.50 -18.03
N ALA A 45 -18.20 -4.02 -17.11
CA ALA A 45 -18.47 -5.45 -16.93
C ALA A 45 -19.14 -6.08 -18.17
N ILE A 46 -20.02 -5.35 -18.86
CA ILE A 46 -20.56 -5.74 -20.17
C ILE A 46 -19.44 -5.85 -21.23
N SER A 47 -18.32 -5.13 -21.06
CA SER A 47 -17.18 -5.12 -21.97
C SER A 47 -16.07 -6.13 -21.62
N THR A 48 -16.05 -6.68 -20.39
CA THR A 48 -14.91 -7.43 -19.85
C THR A 48 -15.25 -8.87 -19.42
N GLU A 49 -16.34 -9.46 -19.91
CA GLU A 49 -16.83 -10.83 -19.64
C GLU A 49 -15.78 -11.99 -19.84
N LYS A 50 -14.52 -11.68 -20.15
CA LYS A 50 -13.40 -12.61 -20.32
C LYS A 50 -12.24 -12.48 -19.32
N TYR A 51 -12.27 -11.56 -18.35
CA TYR A 51 -11.18 -11.41 -17.38
C TYR A 51 -11.71 -11.14 -15.97
N GLU A 52 -11.28 -11.93 -14.98
CA GLU A 52 -11.53 -11.67 -13.56
C GLU A 52 -10.72 -10.44 -13.13
N GLN A 53 -11.41 -9.33 -12.93
CA GLN A 53 -10.82 -8.03 -12.63
C GLN A 53 -10.71 -7.84 -11.11
N CYS A 54 -9.50 -7.62 -10.59
CA CYS A 54 -9.30 -7.11 -9.23
C CYS A 54 -9.71 -5.63 -9.20
N ASN A 55 -10.73 -5.31 -8.41
CA ASN A 55 -11.25 -3.97 -8.28
C ASN A 55 -10.33 -3.14 -7.37
N VAL A 56 -9.42 -2.38 -7.98
CA VAL A 56 -8.90 -1.17 -7.33
C VAL A 56 -9.71 0.00 -7.90
N SER A 57 -10.66 0.50 -7.12
CA SER A 57 -11.46 1.67 -7.47
C SER A 57 -10.54 2.85 -7.73
N GLN A 58 -10.42 3.24 -9.00
CA GLN A 58 -9.78 4.48 -9.43
C GLN A 58 -10.68 5.66 -9.00
N GLY A 59 -10.74 5.94 -7.70
CA GLY A 59 -11.60 6.96 -7.08
C GLY A 59 -11.26 7.29 -5.63
N ASP A 60 -10.50 6.43 -4.94
CA ASP A 60 -10.26 6.56 -3.50
C ASP A 60 -9.11 7.50 -3.12
N SER A 61 -8.42 8.12 -4.09
CA SER A 61 -7.17 8.86 -3.81
C SER A 61 -7.36 10.21 -3.08
N VAL A 62 -8.59 10.68 -2.88
CA VAL A 62 -8.86 12.04 -2.33
C VAL A 62 -9.48 12.02 -0.93
N HIS A 63 -9.82 10.85 -0.39
CA HIS A 63 -10.52 10.75 0.89
C HIS A 63 -9.67 10.19 2.03
N TRP A 64 -8.34 10.25 1.96
CA TRP A 64 -7.47 9.77 3.04
C TRP A 64 -6.61 10.90 3.62
N SER A 65 -6.49 10.94 4.94
CA SER A 65 -5.60 11.84 5.66
C SER A 65 -4.46 11.07 6.31
N LEU A 66 -3.25 11.63 6.28
CA LEU A 66 -2.10 11.05 6.97
C LEU A 66 -2.26 11.19 8.48
N LYS A 67 -2.15 10.07 9.21
CA LYS A 67 -2.21 10.05 10.68
C LYS A 67 -0.88 9.79 11.33
N GLU A 68 -0.14 8.83 10.80
CA GLU A 68 1.13 8.40 11.35
C GLU A 68 2.12 8.14 10.22
N VAL A 69 3.38 8.49 10.47
CA VAL A 69 4.50 8.22 9.57
C VAL A 69 5.50 7.36 10.33
N GLY A 70 5.63 6.11 9.91
CA GLY A 70 6.72 5.23 10.29
C GLY A 70 7.89 5.35 9.30
N GLU A 71 8.95 4.59 9.55
CA GLU A 71 10.17 4.61 8.73
C GLU A 71 9.93 4.09 7.30
N PHE A 72 9.06 3.08 7.14
CA PHE A 72 8.76 2.43 5.86
C PHE A 72 7.26 2.41 5.51
N TYR A 73 6.40 2.79 6.46
CA TYR A 73 4.95 2.76 6.30
C TYR A 73 4.33 4.07 6.75
N VAL A 74 3.11 4.32 6.28
CA VAL A 74 2.23 5.37 6.78
C VAL A 74 0.91 4.75 7.21
N VAL A 75 0.24 5.39 8.15
CA VAL A 75 -1.15 5.09 8.48
C VAL A 75 -2.02 6.22 7.93
N LEU A 76 -2.95 5.85 7.06
CA LEU A 76 -3.91 6.72 6.43
C LEU A 76 -5.28 6.52 7.09
N GLU A 77 -6.00 7.59 7.39
CA GLU A 77 -7.41 7.54 7.84
C GLU A 77 -8.33 8.02 6.73
N HIS A 78 -9.31 7.20 6.36
CA HIS A 78 -10.35 7.58 5.43
C HIS A 78 -11.25 8.64 6.08
N LEU A 79 -11.33 9.81 5.48
CA LEU A 79 -12.02 11.00 5.99
C LEU A 79 -13.52 10.79 6.23
N VAL A 80 -14.14 9.81 5.56
CA VAL A 80 -15.58 9.53 5.64
C VAL A 80 -15.89 8.33 6.52
N SER A 81 -15.22 7.19 6.28
CA SER A 81 -15.45 5.96 7.04
C SER A 81 -14.66 5.90 8.34
N LEU A 82 -13.67 6.79 8.52
CA LEU A 82 -12.67 6.76 9.60
C LEU A 82 -11.86 5.44 9.65
N GLU A 83 -11.87 4.69 8.54
CA GLU A 83 -11.10 3.48 8.39
C GLU A 83 -9.61 3.81 8.34
N LEU A 84 -8.79 3.01 9.02
CA LEU A 84 -7.35 3.14 8.98
C LEU A 84 -6.74 2.13 8.01
N ARG A 85 -5.83 2.59 7.17
CA ARG A 85 -5.06 1.75 6.23
C ARG A 85 -3.58 2.00 6.39
N GLU A 86 -2.82 0.93 6.57
CA GLU A 86 -1.36 0.94 6.48
C GLU A 86 -0.95 0.85 5.00
N ALA A 87 -0.07 1.75 4.55
CA ALA A 87 0.47 1.72 3.20
C ALA A 87 1.97 2.02 3.24
N HIS A 88 2.73 1.42 2.32
CA HIS A 88 4.13 1.77 2.17
C HIS A 88 4.27 3.24 1.72
N THR A 89 5.28 3.95 2.23
CA THR A 89 5.50 5.38 1.94
C THR A 89 5.55 5.67 0.43
N SER A 90 6.15 4.78 -0.37
CA SER A 90 6.22 4.91 -1.83
C SER A 90 4.87 4.84 -2.56
N ARG A 91 3.82 4.31 -1.93
CA ARG A 91 2.47 4.24 -2.53
C ARG A 91 1.66 5.51 -2.32
N VAL A 92 2.12 6.41 -1.45
CA VAL A 92 1.47 7.68 -1.18
C VAL A 92 1.83 8.65 -2.30
N LYS A 93 0.88 8.88 -3.21
CA LYS A 93 0.93 10.04 -4.09
C LYS A 93 0.37 11.23 -3.34
N LEU A 94 1.27 12.10 -2.87
CA LEU A 94 0.86 13.39 -2.32
C LEU A 94 0.33 14.24 -3.48
N TYR A 95 -0.93 14.62 -3.42
CA TYR A 95 -1.45 15.68 -4.28
C TYR A 95 -0.87 17.00 -3.79
N THR A 96 0.12 17.51 -4.50
CA THR A 96 0.62 18.88 -4.32
C THR A 96 -0.09 19.77 -5.32
N GLU A 97 -0.64 20.87 -4.84
CA GLU A 97 -1.27 21.92 -5.65
C GLU A 97 -0.27 22.46 -6.69
N ASP A 98 -0.73 22.71 -7.91
CA ASP A 98 0.02 22.98 -9.16
C ASP A 98 1.06 24.13 -9.11
N SER A 99 1.18 24.79 -7.96
CA SER A 99 2.13 25.88 -7.68
C SER A 99 3.57 25.43 -7.37
N PHE A 100 3.86 24.12 -7.30
CA PHE A 100 5.21 23.63 -7.07
C PHE A 100 5.96 23.37 -8.39
N GLU A 101 7.04 24.10 -8.62
CA GLU A 101 7.97 23.88 -9.73
C GLU A 101 8.74 22.57 -9.52
N VAL A 102 8.19 21.45 -10.01
CA VAL A 102 8.91 20.16 -10.07
C VAL A 102 9.93 20.24 -11.20
N THR A 103 11.22 20.35 -10.86
CA THR A 103 12.32 20.41 -11.83
C THR A 103 12.74 19.00 -12.27
N GLU A 104 13.37 18.87 -13.45
CA GLU A 104 13.95 17.61 -13.93
C GLU A 104 14.94 17.02 -12.91
N GLU A 105 15.71 17.86 -12.21
CA GLU A 105 16.63 17.45 -11.14
C GLU A 105 15.91 16.73 -9.99
N ILE A 106 14.72 17.20 -9.59
CA ILE A 106 13.94 16.57 -8.53
C ILE A 106 13.38 15.22 -9.01
N LEU A 107 12.93 15.13 -10.27
CA LEU A 107 12.43 13.87 -10.85
C LEU A 107 13.55 12.83 -10.97
N GLU A 108 14.72 13.25 -11.44
CA GLU A 108 15.88 12.38 -11.61
C GLU A 108 16.38 11.91 -10.24
N HIS A 109 16.49 12.81 -9.26
CA HIS A 109 16.85 12.47 -7.88
C HIS A 109 15.88 11.49 -7.20
N VAL A 110 14.57 11.69 -7.40
CA VAL A 110 13.54 10.76 -6.88
C VAL A 110 13.60 9.42 -7.61
N SER A 111 13.93 9.41 -8.90
CA SER A 111 14.08 8.17 -9.68
C SER A 111 15.32 7.35 -9.28
N GLU A 112 16.38 8.00 -8.81
CA GLU A 112 17.63 7.38 -8.38
C GLU A 112 17.59 6.88 -6.93
N GLN A 113 16.69 7.43 -6.10
CA GLN A 113 16.44 6.91 -4.75
C GLN A 113 15.66 5.59 -4.83
N GLY A 114 16.39 4.47 -4.91
CA GLY A 114 15.80 3.14 -4.82
C GLY A 114 14.91 3.01 -3.57
N ILE A 115 13.68 2.54 -3.76
CA ILE A 115 12.72 2.35 -2.67
C ILE A 115 13.19 1.18 -1.80
N MET A 116 13.58 1.48 -0.56
CA MET A 116 13.89 0.44 0.43
C MET A 116 12.59 -0.16 0.98
N LEU A 117 12.44 -1.47 0.88
CA LEU A 117 11.28 -2.21 1.40
C LEU A 117 11.65 -2.99 2.66
N LYS A 118 10.80 -2.91 3.67
CA LYS A 118 10.94 -3.70 4.91
C LYS A 118 10.09 -4.96 4.82
N VAL A 119 10.69 -6.12 5.07
CA VAL A 119 9.97 -7.39 5.15
C VAL A 119 9.16 -7.45 6.44
N LYS A 120 7.85 -7.69 6.32
CA LYS A 120 6.92 -7.84 7.45
C LYS A 120 6.99 -9.25 8.03
N TYR A 121 6.77 -10.27 7.19
CA TYR A 121 6.95 -11.68 7.54
C TYR A 121 7.10 -12.56 6.29
N ILE A 122 7.46 -13.82 6.51
CA ILE A 122 7.49 -14.87 5.49
C ILE A 122 6.24 -15.73 5.67
N ALA A 123 5.39 -15.77 4.65
CA ALA A 123 4.11 -16.48 4.69
C ALA A 123 4.27 -17.98 4.40
N GLY A 124 5.25 -18.32 3.56
CA GLY A 124 5.37 -19.65 2.99
C GLY A 124 6.77 -19.96 2.46
N HIS A 125 7.00 -21.23 2.17
CA HIS A 125 8.20 -21.69 1.51
C HIS A 125 7.86 -22.79 0.51
N LYS A 126 8.65 -22.88 -0.55
CA LYS A 126 8.61 -24.02 -1.48
C LYS A 126 10.00 -24.34 -1.98
N PHE A 127 10.29 -25.62 -2.14
CA PHE A 127 11.51 -26.04 -2.82
C PHE A 127 11.27 -26.03 -4.33
N VAL A 128 12.13 -25.34 -5.08
CA VAL A 128 12.05 -25.28 -6.54
C VAL A 128 13.21 -26.09 -7.13
N PRO A 129 12.93 -27.26 -7.76
CA PRO A 129 13.97 -28.15 -8.27
C PRO A 129 14.88 -27.51 -9.32
N ASP A 130 14.34 -26.64 -10.17
CA ASP A 130 15.07 -26.01 -11.28
C ASP A 130 16.22 -25.14 -10.80
N VAL A 131 16.00 -24.37 -9.72
CA VAL A 131 17.03 -23.56 -9.06
C VAL A 131 17.73 -24.28 -7.90
N LYS A 132 17.30 -25.52 -7.60
CA LYS A 132 17.81 -26.38 -6.52
C LYS A 132 17.87 -25.68 -5.16
N ASP A 133 16.94 -24.77 -4.91
CA ASP A 133 16.90 -23.98 -3.68
C ASP A 133 15.45 -23.68 -3.25
N PHE A 134 15.32 -23.12 -2.04
CA PHE A 134 14.05 -22.67 -1.51
C PHE A 134 13.73 -21.25 -1.98
N MET A 135 12.47 -21.07 -2.39
CA MET A 135 11.84 -19.77 -2.53
C MET A 135 10.96 -19.52 -1.31
N LEU A 136 11.02 -18.31 -0.78
CA LEU A 136 10.22 -17.88 0.36
C LEU A 136 9.20 -16.85 -0.12
N GLU A 137 7.97 -16.97 0.36
CA GLU A 137 6.91 -15.99 0.08
C GLU A 137 7.02 -14.85 1.08
N VAL A 138 7.37 -13.67 0.59
CA VAL A 138 7.73 -12.50 1.37
C VAL A 138 6.61 -11.48 1.26
N LEU A 139 6.07 -11.08 2.41
CA LEU A 139 5.19 -9.94 2.51
C LEU A 139 5.97 -8.73 3.02
N CYS A 140 5.86 -7.60 2.32
CA CYS A 140 6.47 -6.34 2.74
C CYS A 140 5.51 -5.51 3.60
N GLU A 141 6.07 -4.68 4.48
CA GLU A 141 5.30 -3.78 5.34
C GLU A 141 4.60 -2.70 4.50
N GLY A 142 3.32 -2.45 4.79
CA GLY A 142 2.49 -1.53 3.98
C GLY A 142 2.08 -2.04 2.59
N PHE A 143 2.22 -3.34 2.31
CA PHE A 143 1.71 -4.01 1.10
C PHE A 143 0.61 -5.02 1.46
N GLU A 144 -0.26 -5.30 0.49
CA GLU A 144 -1.33 -6.30 0.64
C GLU A 144 -0.81 -7.72 0.37
N ASP A 145 -1.50 -8.74 0.89
CA ASP A 145 -1.09 -10.15 0.73
C ASP A 145 -0.96 -10.57 -0.73
N ILE A 146 -1.80 -10.02 -1.62
CA ILE A 146 -1.75 -10.29 -3.07
C ILE A 146 -0.47 -9.74 -3.74
N GLU A 147 0.24 -8.84 -3.05
CA GLU A 147 1.51 -8.24 -3.50
C GLU A 147 2.72 -8.96 -2.88
N SER A 148 2.53 -10.16 -2.32
CA SER A 148 3.64 -11.00 -1.87
C SER A 148 4.55 -11.37 -3.04
N SER A 149 5.86 -11.41 -2.78
CA SER A 149 6.86 -11.85 -3.75
C SER A 149 7.46 -13.19 -3.36
N TRP A 150 7.75 -14.04 -4.34
CA TRP A 150 8.56 -15.23 -4.13
C TRP A 150 10.03 -14.88 -4.34
N GLU A 151 10.79 -14.89 -3.25
CA GLU A 151 12.20 -14.48 -3.26
C GLU A 151 13.12 -15.67 -2.91
N PRO A 152 14.32 -15.75 -3.52
CA PRO A 152 15.28 -16.80 -3.20
C PRO A 152 15.75 -16.72 -1.75
N LEU A 153 15.84 -17.86 -1.06
CA LEU A 153 16.35 -17.94 0.31
C LEU A 153 17.76 -17.34 0.44
N GLN A 154 18.63 -17.53 -0.56
CA GLN A 154 19.98 -16.95 -0.56
C GLN A 154 19.97 -15.43 -0.53
N LYS A 155 19.10 -14.80 -1.33
CA LYS A 155 18.93 -13.35 -1.38
C LYS A 155 18.49 -12.82 -0.01
N LEU A 156 17.45 -13.42 0.57
CA LEU A 156 16.93 -12.99 1.86
C LEU A 156 17.89 -13.24 3.03
N MET A 157 18.75 -14.26 2.93
CA MET A 157 19.82 -14.48 3.91
C MET A 157 20.93 -13.42 3.86
N HIS A 158 21.10 -12.76 2.71
CA HIS A 158 22.00 -11.62 2.57
C HIS A 158 21.33 -10.32 3.06
N GLU A 159 20.08 -10.08 2.65
CA GLU A 159 19.37 -8.82 2.91
C GLU A 159 18.74 -8.74 4.31
N CYS A 160 18.10 -9.81 4.78
CA CYS A 160 17.31 -9.81 6.02
C CYS A 160 17.39 -11.14 6.82
N PRO A 161 18.60 -11.58 7.24
CA PRO A 161 18.81 -12.90 7.84
C PRO A 161 18.05 -13.15 9.15
N ALA A 162 17.68 -12.10 9.88
CA ALA A 162 16.91 -12.24 11.12
C ALA A 162 15.49 -12.76 10.86
N VAL A 163 14.81 -12.23 9.83
CA VAL A 163 13.44 -12.62 9.47
C VAL A 163 13.40 -14.07 9.01
N VAL A 164 14.38 -14.49 8.20
CA VAL A 164 14.50 -15.87 7.72
C VAL A 164 14.71 -16.85 8.88
N LYS A 165 15.57 -16.52 9.86
CA LYS A 165 15.79 -17.39 11.03
C LYS A 165 14.52 -17.60 11.83
N ASN A 166 13.81 -16.51 12.15
CA ASN A 166 12.56 -16.57 12.91
C ASN A 166 11.53 -17.45 12.21
N TYR A 167 11.41 -17.33 10.88
CA TYR A 167 10.54 -18.19 10.09
C TYR A 167 10.93 -19.66 10.16
N VAL A 168 12.20 -19.98 9.91
CA VAL A 168 12.73 -21.36 9.90
C VAL A 168 12.60 -22.04 11.28
N GLU A 169 12.76 -21.28 12.36
CA GLU A 169 12.53 -21.78 13.72
C GLU A 169 11.06 -22.10 13.99
N GLY A 170 10.12 -21.37 13.37
CA GLY A 170 8.68 -21.60 13.49
C GLY A 170 8.12 -22.73 12.62
N VAL A 171 8.91 -23.32 11.71
CA VAL A 171 8.43 -24.42 10.83
C VAL A 171 8.20 -25.69 11.64
N LYS A 172 6.93 -26.12 11.72
CA LYS A 172 6.47 -27.27 12.51
C LYS A 172 6.81 -28.61 11.86
N THR A 173 6.89 -28.68 10.53
CA THR A 173 7.20 -29.91 9.81
C THR A 173 8.68 -30.26 9.98
N ALA A 174 8.99 -31.36 10.68
CA ALA A 174 10.37 -31.71 10.99
C ALA A 174 11.24 -31.92 9.73
N SER A 175 10.72 -32.60 8.71
CA SER A 175 11.45 -32.88 7.47
C SER A 175 11.74 -31.63 6.64
N GLU A 176 10.74 -30.76 6.46
CA GLU A 176 10.87 -29.50 5.71
C GLU A 176 11.72 -28.49 6.48
N GLY A 177 11.51 -28.39 7.79
CA GLY A 177 12.29 -27.54 8.70
C GLY A 177 13.78 -27.91 8.69
N ASP A 178 14.12 -29.21 8.69
CA ASP A 178 15.53 -29.64 8.62
C ASP A 178 16.17 -29.33 7.26
N ALA A 179 15.41 -29.52 6.16
CA ALA A 179 15.87 -29.17 4.83
C ALA A 179 16.13 -27.66 4.69
N LEU A 180 15.22 -26.83 5.21
CA LEU A 180 15.35 -25.37 5.27
C LEU A 180 16.52 -24.93 6.16
N ARG A 181 16.69 -25.50 7.36
CA ARG A 181 17.86 -25.22 8.23
C ARG A 181 19.17 -25.56 7.52
N LYS A 182 19.20 -26.68 6.78
CA LYS A 182 20.37 -27.05 5.99
C LYS A 182 20.62 -26.05 4.86
N ALA A 183 19.57 -25.58 4.17
CA ALA A 183 19.68 -24.56 3.13
C ALA A 183 20.16 -23.22 3.69
N MET A 184 19.59 -22.77 4.81
CA MET A 184 19.99 -21.57 5.54
C MET A 184 21.48 -21.60 5.93
N LYS A 185 21.98 -22.74 6.44
CA LYS A 185 23.41 -22.91 6.75
C LYS A 185 24.29 -22.84 5.50
N ARG A 186 23.85 -23.43 4.38
CA ARG A 186 24.58 -23.33 3.10
C ARG A 186 24.64 -21.91 2.57
N ALA A 187 23.52 -21.17 2.64
CA ALA A 187 23.47 -19.77 2.23
C ALA A 187 24.40 -18.90 3.08
N LYS A 188 24.41 -19.10 4.41
CA LYS A 188 25.32 -18.39 5.32
C LYS A 188 26.80 -18.66 5.05
N ALA A 189 27.15 -19.84 4.56
CA ALA A 189 28.55 -20.21 4.25
C ALA A 189 29.06 -19.65 2.91
N LYS A 190 28.17 -19.09 2.08
CA LYS A 190 28.51 -18.50 0.77
C LYS A 190 28.66 -16.99 0.81
N ASN A 191 28.19 -16.34 1.88
CA ASN A 191 28.42 -14.93 2.19
C ASN A 191 29.68 -14.79 3.03
#